data_AF-K9KG41-F1
#
_entry.id   AF-K9KG41-F1
#
_cell.length_a   1.000
_cell.length_b   1.000
_cell.length_c   1.000
_cell.angle_alpha   90.00
_cell.angle_beta   90.00
_cell.angle_gamma   90.00
#
_symmetry.space_group_name_H-M   'P 1'
#
loop_
_entity.id
_entity.type
_entity.pdbx_description
1 polymer ?
#
loop_
_entity_poly.entity_id
_entity_poly.type
_entity_poly.pdbx_seq_one_letter_code
_entity_poly.pdbx_strand_id
1 'polypeptide(L)' 'ITELKTLKGLALHDILTEIHLFVHRVDFPTSVRIHLLTKMADIEYRLSVGTNEKIQLSSLIAAFQVTRDLIVSEA' A
#
# COMPACT_ATOMS: atom_id res chain seq x y z
N ILE A 1 10.04 2.43 -9.39
CA ILE A 1 9.79 1.42 -8.34
C ILE A 1 10.06 -0.01 -8.82
N THR A 2 9.52 -0.44 -9.96
CA THR A 2 9.76 -1.79 -10.50
C THR A 2 11.25 -2.11 -10.68
N GLU A 3 12.02 -1.17 -11.23
CA GLU A 3 13.46 -1.32 -11.42
C GLU A 3 14.21 -1.50 -10.08
N LEU A 4 13.80 -0.77 -9.04
CA LEU A 4 14.34 -0.87 -7.68
C LEU A 4 14.04 -2.22 -7.02
N LYS A 5 12.84 -2.78 -7.25
CA LYS A 5 12.48 -4.14 -6.80
C LYS A 5 13.37 -5.18 -7.46
N THR A 6 13.56 -5.08 -8.78
CA THR A 6 14.38 -6.01 -9.55
C THR A 6 15.85 -5.92 -9.16
N LEU A 7 16.38 -4.69 -9.02
CA LEU A 7 17.78 -4.45 -8.64
C LEU A 7 18.11 -4.94 -7.23
N LYS A 8 17.17 -4.84 -6.29
CA LYS A 8 17.39 -5.22 -4.89
C LYS A 8 16.81 -6.59 -4.50
N GLY A 9 16.15 -7.29 -5.43
CA GLY A 9 15.52 -8.59 -5.17
C GLY A 9 14.37 -8.52 -4.16
N LEU A 10 13.62 -7.41 -4.11
CA LEU A 10 12.55 -7.21 -3.13
C LEU A 10 11.23 -7.79 -3.63
N ALA A 11 10.59 -8.64 -2.81
CA ALA A 11 9.22 -9.07 -3.06
C ALA A 11 8.24 -7.91 -2.79
N LEU A 12 7.09 -7.90 -3.48
CA LEU A 12 6.06 -6.90 -3.18
C LEU A 12 5.50 -7.07 -1.76
N HIS A 13 5.45 -8.31 -1.30
CA HIS A 13 4.98 -8.64 0.05
C HIS A 13 5.84 -7.98 1.13
N ASP A 14 7.17 -8.06 1.03
CA ASP A 14 8.09 -7.41 1.98
C ASP A 14 7.88 -5.89 2.02
N ILE A 15 7.72 -5.28 0.84
CA ILE A 15 7.44 -3.83 0.73
C ILE A 15 6.11 -3.48 1.39
N LEU A 16 5.07 -4.28 1.19
CA LEU A 16 3.76 -4.05 1.77
C LEU A 16 3.80 -4.12 3.30
N THR A 17 4.50 -5.11 3.85
CA THR A 17 4.69 -5.31 5.29
C THR A 17 5.46 -4.15 5.93
N GLU A 18 6.56 -3.71 5.30
CA GLU A 18 7.32 -2.56 5.80
C GLU A 18 6.49 -1.27 5.74
N ILE A 19 5.76 -1.04 4.64
CA ILE A 19 4.87 0.12 4.53
C ILE A 19 3.76 0.07 5.59
N HIS A 20 3.23 -1.11 5.92
CA HIS A 20 2.21 -1.26 6.96
C HIS A 20 2.71 -0.75 8.32
N LEU A 21 3.96 -1.09 8.67
CA LEU A 21 4.61 -0.57 9.88
C LEU A 21 4.78 0.95 9.84
N PHE A 22 5.13 1.51 8.68
CA PHE A 22 5.22 2.96 8.51
C PHE A 22 3.86 3.66 8.64
N VAL A 23 2.79 3.08 8.10
CA VAL A 23 1.43 3.64 8.19
C VAL A 23 0.98 3.77 9.65
N HIS A 24 1.36 2.83 10.51
CA HIS A 24 1.07 2.91 11.95
C HIS A 24 1.87 3.99 12.70
N ARG A 25 3.03 4.41 12.16
CA ARG A 25 3.87 5.46 12.76
C ARG A 25 3.46 6.87 12.33
N VAL A 26 2.80 7.00 11.18
CA VAL A 26 2.32 8.29 10.67
C VAL A 26 0.97 8.63 11.27
N ASP A 27 0.80 9.89 11.67
CA ASP A 27 -0.44 10.35 12.28
C ASP A 27 -1.49 10.69 11.20
N PHE A 28 -2.28 9.69 10.84
CA PHE A 28 -3.42 9.85 9.93
C PHE A 28 -4.73 10.06 10.69
N PRO A 29 -5.68 10.84 10.14
CA PRO A 29 -7.07 10.81 10.58
C PRO A 29 -7.63 9.37 10.57
N THR A 30 -8.55 9.07 11.49
CA THR A 30 -9.01 7.69 11.75
C THR A 30 -9.66 7.05 10.52
N SER A 31 -10.53 7.79 9.84
CA SER A 31 -11.21 7.42 8.59
C SER A 31 -10.22 7.07 7.47
N VAL A 32 -9.24 7.94 7.24
CA VAL A 32 -8.16 7.76 6.26
C VAL A 32 -7.33 6.52 6.56
N ARG A 33 -6.98 6.33 7.85
CA ARG A 33 -6.20 5.17 8.30
C ARG A 33 -6.94 3.86 8.05
N ILE A 34 -8.23 3.81 8.39
CA ILE A 34 -9.07 2.63 8.15
C ILE A 34 -9.15 2.31 6.65
N HIS A 35 -9.34 3.32 5.80
CA HIS A 35 -9.38 3.14 4.36
C HIS A 35 -8.07 2.53 3.82
N LEU A 36 -6.94 3.11 4.20
CA LEU A 36 -5.63 2.67 3.74
C LEU A 36 -5.32 1.24 4.21
N LEU A 37 -5.56 0.92 5.48
CA LEU A 37 -5.35 -0.43 6.03
C LEU A 37 -6.23 -1.47 5.32
N THR A 38 -7.49 -1.15 5.03
CA THR A 38 -8.40 -2.04 4.29
C THR A 38 -7.83 -2.35 2.90
N LYS A 39 -7.35 -1.33 2.18
CA LYS A 39 -6.77 -1.52 0.84
C LYS A 39 -5.47 -2.30 0.86
N MET A 40 -4.65 -2.12 1.89
CA MET A 40 -3.43 -2.90 2.07
C MET A 40 -3.73 -4.38 2.31
N ALA A 41 -4.73 -4.70 3.16
CA ALA A 41 -5.17 -6.08 3.40
C ALA A 41 -5.70 -6.75 2.12
N ASP A 42 -6.50 -6.04 1.31
CA ASP A 42 -6.98 -6.55 0.02
C ASP A 42 -5.83 -6.86 -0.96
N ILE A 43 -4.77 -6.04 -0.94
CA ILE A 43 -3.58 -6.25 -1.77
C ILE A 43 -2.79 -7.47 -1.27
N GLU A 44 -2.61 -7.60 0.04
CA GLU A 44 -1.92 -8.72 0.66
C GLU A 44 -2.59 -10.06 0.34
N TYR A 45 -3.92 -10.12 0.51
CA TYR A 45 -4.71 -11.29 0.15
C TYR A 45 -4.58 -11.64 -1.33
N ARG A 46 -4.63 -10.64 -2.23
CA ARG A 46 -4.44 -10.89 -3.67
C ARG A 46 -3.03 -11.38 -4.01
N LEU A 47 -2.02 -10.96 -3.26
CA LEU A 47 -0.66 -11.47 -3.43
C LEU A 47 -0.53 -12.91 -2.97
N SER A 48 -1.19 -13.30 -1.87
CA SER A 48 -1.12 -14.67 -1.34
C SER A 48 -1.74 -15.72 -2.27
N VAL A 49 -2.71 -15.33 -3.10
CA VAL A 49 -3.34 -16.20 -4.11
C VAL A 49 -2.65 -16.18 -5.48
N GLY A 50 -1.46 -15.58 -5.60
CA GLY A 50 -0.61 -15.68 -6.81
C GLY A 50 -1.00 -14.74 -7.97
N THR A 51 -1.57 -13.57 -7.68
CA THR A 51 -1.90 -12.59 -8.73
C THR A 51 -0.67 -11.87 -9.30
N ASN A 52 -0.88 -11.10 -10.38
CA ASN A 52 0.18 -10.33 -11.02
C ASN A 52 0.68 -9.19 -10.13
N GLU A 53 1.92 -9.29 -9.64
CA GLU A 53 2.54 -8.28 -8.79
C GLU A 53 2.56 -6.87 -9.39
N LYS A 54 2.67 -6.72 -10.73
CA LYS A 54 2.69 -5.40 -11.37
C LYS A 54 1.35 -4.67 -11.15
N ILE A 55 0.24 -5.41 -11.24
CA ILE A 55 -1.11 -4.87 -11.01
C ILE A 55 -1.30 -4.54 -9.52
N GLN A 56 -0.81 -5.40 -8.64
CA GLN A 56 -0.89 -5.16 -7.19
C GLN A 56 -0.03 -3.97 -6.76
N LEU A 57 1.14 -3.78 -7.36
CA LEU A 57 1.96 -2.59 -7.13
C LEU A 57 1.24 -1.32 -7.58
N SER A 58 0.62 -1.31 -8.76
CA SER A 58 -0.21 -0.19 -9.20
C SER A 58 -1.40 0.06 -8.26
N SER A 59 -2.02 -1.01 -7.75
CA SER A 59 -3.10 -0.90 -6.77
C SER A 59 -2.64 -0.27 -5.45
N LEU A 60 -1.43 -0.61 -4.99
CA LEU A 60 -0.83 0.00 -3.79
C LEU A 60 -0.59 1.49 -3.98
N ILE A 61 -0.02 1.89 -5.12
CA ILE A 61 0.22 3.30 -5.45
C ILE A 61 -1.12 4.06 -5.52
N ALA A 62 -2.14 3.47 -6.15
CA ALA A 62 -3.47 4.06 -6.23
C ALA A 62 -4.13 4.22 -4.86
N ALA A 63 -3.95 3.27 -3.94
CA ALA A 63 -4.47 3.38 -2.57
C ALA A 63 -3.91 4.60 -1.85
N PHE A 64 -2.58 4.82 -1.91
CA PHE A 64 -1.96 6.02 -1.34
C PHE A 64 -2.37 7.32 -2.03
N GLN A 65 -2.64 7.26 -3.33
CA GLN A 65 -3.15 8.40 -4.08
C GLN A 65 -4.54 8.84 -3.56
N VAL A 66 -5.45 7.88 -3.37
CA VAL A 66 -6.78 8.13 -2.79
C VAL A 66 -6.66 8.62 -1.34
N THR A 67 -5.76 8.02 -0.54
CA THR A 67 -5.49 8.46 0.83
C THR A 67 -5.07 9.93 0.88
N ARG A 68 -4.20 10.38 -0.04
CA ARG A 68 -3.81 11.80 -0.13
C ARG A 68 -5.00 12.70 -0.39
N ASP A 69 -5.86 12.32 -1.32
CA ASP A 69 -7.03 13.12 -1.69
C ASP A 69 -8.06 13.17 -0.54
N LEU A 70 -8.20 12.09 0.22
CA LEU A 70 -9.03 12.04 1.44
C LEU A 70 -8.47 12.95 2.55
N ILE A 71 -7.15 12.96 2.77
CA ILE A 71 -6.52 13.84 3.76
C ILE A 71 -6.80 15.31 3.43
N VAL A 72 -6.69 15.70 2.15
CA VAL A 72 -7.00 17.08 1.72
C VAL A 72 -8.47 17.44 1.96
N SER A 73 -9.38 16.47 1.88
CA SER A 73 -10.81 16.73 2.15
C SER A 73 -11.16 16.84 3.63
N GLU A 74 -10.34 16.27 4.52
CA GLU A 74 -10.53 16.31 5.98
C GLU A 74 -9.72 17.42 6.68
N ALA A 75 -8.83 18.10 5.95
CA ALA A 75 -8.02 19.23 6.42
C ALA A 75 -8.71 20.57 6.13
#